data_AF-A0A6C0IR56-F1
#
_entry.id   AF-A0A6C0IR56-F1
#
_cell.length_a   1.000
_cell.length_b   1.000
_cell.length_c   1.000
_cell.angle_alpha   90.00
_cell.angle_beta   90.00
_cell.angle_gamma   90.00
#
_symmetry.space_group_name_H-M   'P 1'
#
loop_
_entity.id
_entity.type
_entity.pdbx_description
1 polymer ?
#
loop_
_entity_poly.entity_id
_entity_poly.type
_entity_poly.pdbx_seq_one_letter_code
_entity_poly.pdbx_strand_id
1 'polypeptide(L)' 'MENIQFDTKDTVEIDSIKLHKMVFIYNALENGWTINKKEDIYIFNKKHEGKKEVLLDDYLRRFMVKNFDIDNI' A
#
# COMPACT_ATOMS: atom_id res chain seq x y z
N MET A 1 19.70 14.40 -18.98
CA MET A 1 18.37 13.93 -18.53
C MET A 1 17.45 15.12 -18.66
N GLU A 2 16.41 15.01 -19.48
CA GLU A 2 15.45 16.10 -19.64
C GLU A 2 14.59 16.21 -18.39
N ASN A 3 14.33 17.44 -17.95
CA ASN A 3 13.42 17.71 -16.86
C ASN A 3 12.00 17.66 -17.40
N ILE A 4 11.23 16.65 -17.01
CA ILE A 4 9.80 16.56 -17.35
C ILE A 4 9.04 17.43 -16.35
N GLN A 5 8.40 18.50 -16.82
CA GLN A 5 7.44 19.27 -16.04
C GLN A 5 6.05 18.64 -16.19
N PHE A 6 5.45 18.22 -15.07
CA PHE A 6 4.08 17.72 -15.02
C PHE A 6 3.14 18.88 -14.62
N ASP A 7 2.28 19.32 -15.54
CA ASP A 7 1.17 20.23 -15.23
C ASP A 7 0.02 19.39 -14.63
N THR A 8 -0.05 19.31 -13.30
CA THR A 8 -1.13 18.59 -12.60
C THR A 8 -2.30 19.55 -12.35
N LYS A 9 -3.02 19.89 -13.41
CA LYS A 9 -4.23 20.72 -13.34
C LYS A 9 -5.45 19.99 -12.78
N ASP A 10 -5.38 18.66 -12.71
CA ASP A 10 -6.44 17.80 -12.19
C ASP A 10 -6.18 17.42 -10.73
N THR A 11 -7.11 17.80 -9.85
CA THR A 11 -7.13 17.29 -8.48
C THR A 11 -7.55 15.83 -8.53
N VAL A 12 -6.64 14.92 -8.18
CA VAL A 12 -6.98 13.50 -8.03
C VAL A 12 -7.54 13.32 -6.63
N GLU A 13 -8.84 13.04 -6.52
CA GLU A 13 -9.43 12.62 -5.25
C GLU A 13 -8.90 11.21 -4.91
N ILE A 14 -8.14 11.13 -3.83
CA ILE A 14 -7.57 9.88 -3.31
C ILE A 14 -8.19 9.65 -1.95
N ASP A 15 -8.97 8.58 -1.81
CA ASP A 15 -9.47 8.17 -0.51
C ASP A 15 -8.32 7.75 0.41
N SER A 16 -8.58 7.84 1.73
CA SER A 16 -7.57 7.52 2.74
C SER A 16 -7.07 6.08 2.63
N ILE A 17 -7.92 5.13 2.26
CA ILE A 17 -7.58 3.70 2.15
C ILE A 17 -6.53 3.50 1.05
N LYS A 18 -6.75 4.10 -0.11
CA LYS A 18 -5.86 4.06 -1.27
C LYS A 18 -4.51 4.71 -0.94
N LEU A 19 -4.51 5.83 -0.21
CA LEU A 19 -3.27 6.46 0.26
C LEU A 19 -2.49 5.53 1.21
N HIS A 20 -3.15 4.91 2.18
CA HIS A 20 -2.50 3.96 3.10
C HIS A 20 -1.95 2.74 2.36
N LYS A 21 -2.67 2.20 1.36
CA LYS A 21 -2.16 1.12 0.49
C LYS A 21 -0.87 1.56 -0.22
N MET A 22 -0.82 2.77 -0.78
CA MET A 22 0.36 3.30 -1.47
C MET A 22 1.55 3.46 -0.52
N VAL A 23 1.35 4.06 0.66
CA VAL A 23 2.41 4.24 1.67
C VAL A 23 2.97 2.89 2.13
N PHE A 24 2.10 1.90 2.36
CA PHE A 24 2.53 0.58 2.81
C PHE A 24 3.35 -0.16 1.75
N ILE A 25 2.90 -0.13 0.49
CA ILE A 25 3.62 -0.71 -0.65
C ILE A 25 4.99 -0.06 -0.79
N TYR A 26 5.05 1.28 -0.77
CA TYR A 26 6.30 2.02 -0.88
C TYR A 26 7.30 1.63 0.22
N ASN A 27 6.87 1.67 1.49
CA ASN A 27 7.73 1.32 2.61
C ASN A 27 8.26 -0.11 2.53
N ALA A 28 7.44 -1.07 2.08
CA ALA A 28 7.89 -2.44 1.93
C ALA A 28 8.94 -2.60 0.83
N LEU A 29 8.80 -1.89 -0.30
CA LEU A 29 9.82 -1.89 -1.36
C LEU A 29 11.15 -1.35 -0.84
N GLU A 30 11.15 -0.23 -0.12
CA GLU A 30 12.35 0.34 0.52
C GLU A 30 13.00 -0.62 1.52
N ASN A 31 12.20 -1.48 2.15
CA ASN A 31 12.67 -2.51 3.08
C ASN A 31 13.08 -3.83 2.38
N GLY A 32 13.23 -3.83 1.06
CA GLY A 32 13.72 -4.97 0.26
C GLY A 32 12.70 -6.08 0.05
N TRP A 33 11.40 -5.78 0.16
CA TRP A 33 10.34 -6.72 -0.20
C TRP A 33 10.08 -6.69 -1.70
N THR A 34 9.74 -7.86 -2.26
CA THR A 34 9.16 -7.99 -3.60
C THR A 34 7.64 -8.06 -3.48
N ILE A 35 6.93 -7.20 -4.22
CA ILE A 35 5.48 -7.13 -4.20
C ILE A 35 4.93 -7.56 -5.56
N ASN A 36 4.03 -8.54 -5.57
CA ASN A 36 3.31 -8.98 -6.77
C ASN A 36 1.82 -8.67 -6.61
N LYS A 37 1.25 -7.90 -7.55
CA LYS A 37 -0.21 -7.72 -7.62
C LYS A 37 -0.83 -8.88 -8.41
N LYS A 38 -1.89 -9.48 -7.87
CA LYS A 38 -2.74 -10.46 -8.55
C LYS A 38 -4.18 -10.08 -8.29
N GLU A 39 -4.93 -9.73 -9.35
CA GLU A 39 -6.31 -9.26 -9.21
C GLU A 39 -6.38 -8.11 -8.18
N ASP A 40 -7.15 -8.31 -7.10
CA ASP A 40 -7.35 -7.33 -6.03
C ASP A 40 -6.40 -7.49 -4.83
N ILE A 41 -5.48 -8.46 -4.89
CA ILE A 41 -4.54 -8.73 -3.81
C ILE A 41 -3.10 -8.34 -4.16
N TYR A 42 -2.36 -7.92 -3.14
CA TYR A 42 -0.92 -7.72 -3.22
C TYR A 42 -0.22 -8.75 -2.33
N ILE A 43 0.81 -9.40 -2.90
CA ILE A 43 1.57 -10.49 -2.28
C ILE A 43 3.00 -10.01 -2.02
N PHE A 44 3.38 -9.98 -0.75
CA PHE A 44 4.68 -9.53 -0.28
C PHE A 44 5.61 -10.73 -0.04
N ASN A 45 6.83 -10.69 -0.58
CA ASN A 45 7.83 -11.75 -0.44
C ASN A 45 9.20 -11.13 -0.09
N LYS A 46 9.95 -11.70 0.86
CA LYS A 46 11.31 -11.26 1.17
C LYS A 46 12.26 -12.45 1.24
N LYS A 47 13.38 -12.38 0.51
CA LYS A 47 14.32 -13.51 0.36
C LYS A 47 15.01 -13.93 1.66
N HIS A 48 15.24 -13.01 2.59
CA HIS A 48 16.17 -13.23 3.71
C HIS A 48 15.63 -14.07 4.89
N GLU A 49 14.35 -14.42 4.93
CA GLU A 49 13.81 -15.24 6.04
C GLU A 49 12.95 -16.43 5.58
N GLY A 50 12.82 -16.69 4.27
CA GLY A 50 11.87 -17.69 3.76
C GLY A 50 10.40 -17.41 4.12
N LYS A 51 10.11 -16.32 4.83
CA LYS A 51 8.77 -15.88 5.21
C LYS A 51 8.07 -15.29 4.01
N LYS A 52 7.00 -15.97 3.62
CA LYS A 52 6.06 -15.55 2.59
C LYS A 52 4.81 -15.05 3.28
N GLU A 53 4.82 -13.79 3.73
CA GLU A 53 3.63 -13.21 4.35
C GLU A 53 3.46 -11.75 3.93
N VAL A 54 2.30 -11.47 3.33
CA VAL A 54 1.24 -10.58 3.81
C VAL A 54 0.24 -10.50 2.64
N LEU A 55 -0.99 -10.96 2.87
CA LEU A 55 -2.12 -10.64 1.99
C LEU A 55 -2.57 -9.23 2.38
N LEU A 56 -2.27 -8.25 1.52
CA LEU A 56 -2.49 -6.85 1.82
C LEU A 56 -3.95 -6.54 2.19
N ASP A 57 -4.90 -7.16 1.49
CA ASP A 57 -6.31 -6.85 1.71
C ASP A 57 -6.81 -7.32 3.08
N ASP A 58 -6.35 -8.48 3.52
CA ASP A 58 -6.71 -9.06 4.81
C ASP A 58 -6.03 -8.33 5.97
N TYR A 59 -4.76 -7.91 5.78
CA TYR A 59 -4.04 -7.05 6.71
C TYR A 59 -4.65 -5.64 6.78
N LEU A 60 -4.93 -4.99 5.65
CA LEU A 60 -5.55 -3.67 5.63
C LEU A 60 -6.95 -3.70 6.18
N ARG A 61 -7.75 -4.73 5.88
CA ARG A 61 -9.07 -4.87 6.49
C ARG A 61 -8.97 -4.97 8.01
N ARG A 62 -8.08 -5.81 8.54
CA ARG A 62 -7.84 -5.92 9.99
C ARG A 62 -7.28 -4.63 10.58
N PHE A 63 -6.37 -3.96 9.89
CA PHE A 63 -5.81 -2.68 10.31
C PHE A 63 -6.89 -1.60 10.32
N MET A 64 -7.73 -1.53 9.30
CA MET A 64 -8.84 -0.59 9.25
C MET A 64 -9.84 -0.89 10.37
N VAL A 65 -10.32 -2.12 10.53
CA VAL A 65 -11.21 -2.47 11.64
C VAL A 65 -10.59 -2.13 13.01
N LYS A 66 -9.28 -2.36 13.18
CA LYS A 66 -8.58 -2.06 14.44
C LYS A 66 -8.32 -0.57 14.68
N ASN A 67 -8.16 0.24 13.63
CA ASN A 67 -7.74 1.64 13.73
C ASN A 67 -8.81 2.66 13.25
N PHE A 68 -9.90 2.18 12.66
CA PHE A 68 -11.10 2.92 12.23
C PHE A 68 -12.33 2.50 13.03
N ASP A 69 -12.17 1.92 14.23
CA ASP A 69 -13.19 2.04 15.30
C ASP A 69 -13.28 3.52 15.71
N ILE A 70 -13.81 4.34 14.80
CA ILE A 70 -14.17 5.76 14.95
C ILE A 70 -15.65 5.87 14.56
N ASP A 71 -16.47 4.96 15.07
CA ASP A 71 -17.89 5.26 15.30
C ASP A 71 -18.07 6.16 16.55
N ASN A 72 -17.00 6.78 17.06
CA ASN A 72 -17.04 7.72 18.18
C ASN A 72 -15.98 8.85 18.09
N ILE A 73 -16.01 9.67 17.03
CA ILE A 73 -15.58 11.08 17.11
C ILE A 73 -16.59 11.96 16.38
#